data_AF-J3NZS3-F1
#
_entry.id   AF-J3NZS3-F1
#
_cell.length_a   1.000
_cell.length_b   1.000
_cell.length_c   1.000
_cell.angle_alpha   90.00
_cell.angle_beta   90.00
_cell.angle_gamma   90.00
#
_symmetry.space_group_name_H-M   'P 1'
#
loop_
_entity.id
_entity.type
_entity.pdbx_description
1 polymer ?
#
loop_
_entity_poly.entity_id
_entity_poly.type
_entity_poly.pdbx_seq_one_letter_code
_entity_poly.pdbx_strand_id
1 'polypeptide(L)'
;MEPPAPPQQQQQQQQHAVYLVKSRVGLPDPDMPGPRYHHVIFVETNVQDRSGVKFHVVGDITSSGGMTYESRAAAAPERARWDALLRGLPTPPRQKAFNAATGRAELVKAWVPGVVFYEPGEARHVPWKCTEWTNEHALPALWAAGFIVGGEVLAGSAAASSPV
;
A
#
# COMPACT_ATOMS: atom_id res chain seq x y z
N MET A 1 40.07 11.94 38.46
CA MET A 1 39.84 12.45 37.09
C MET A 1 39.06 11.37 36.36
N GLU A 2 37.75 11.55 36.27
CA GLU A 2 36.85 10.65 35.54
C GLU A 2 36.93 11.00 34.05
N PRO A 3 37.03 10.00 33.14
CA PRO A 3 37.07 10.30 31.72
C PRO A 3 35.73 10.89 31.25
N PRO A 4 35.75 11.86 30.32
CA PRO A 4 34.52 12.45 29.81
C PRO A 4 33.67 11.39 29.10
N ALA A 5 32.37 11.41 29.38
CA ALA A 5 31.40 10.53 28.72
C ALA A 5 31.49 10.67 27.19
N PRO A 6 31.37 9.57 26.43
CA PRO A 6 31.46 9.61 24.98
C PRO A 6 30.34 10.49 24.41
N PRO A 7 30.61 11.24 23.33
CA PRO A 7 29.61 12.11 22.71
C PRO A 7 28.42 11.28 22.25
N GLN A 8 27.23 11.65 22.74
CA GLN A 8 25.97 11.11 22.25
C GLN A 8 25.83 11.54 20.78
N GLN A 9 25.93 10.57 19.87
CA GLN A 9 25.75 10.81 18.44
C GLN A 9 24.34 11.37 18.20
N GLN A 10 24.27 12.65 17.82
CA GLN A 10 23.04 13.26 17.32
C GLN A 10 22.57 12.47 16.10
N GLN A 11 21.42 11.80 16.23
CA GLN A 11 20.71 11.24 15.09
C GLN A 11 20.32 12.41 14.19
N GLN A 12 21.07 12.62 13.11
CA GLN A 12 20.67 13.55 12.06
C GLN A 12 19.36 13.06 11.47
N GLN A 13 18.31 13.87 11.57
CA GLN A 13 17.03 13.62 10.91
C GLN A 13 17.26 13.68 9.39
N GLN A 14 17.38 12.52 8.75
CA GLN A 14 17.51 12.45 7.30
C GLN A 14 16.11 12.42 6.68
N GLN A 15 15.82 13.35 5.79
CA GLN A 15 14.58 13.35 5.03
C GLN A 15 14.75 12.48 3.78
N HIS A 16 13.77 11.62 3.51
CA HIS A 16 13.74 10.75 2.35
C HIS A 16 12.58 11.12 1.42
N ALA A 17 12.80 11.03 0.11
CA ALA A 17 11.72 11.20 -0.86
C ALA A 17 10.77 10.00 -0.79
N VAL A 18 9.47 10.29 -0.78
CA VAL A 18 8.40 9.28 -0.70
C VAL A 18 7.52 9.40 -1.92
N TYR A 19 7.30 8.27 -2.59
CA TYR A 19 6.56 8.20 -3.84
C TYR A 19 5.39 7.22 -3.73
N LEU A 20 4.23 7.63 -4.24
CA LEU A 20 3.13 6.71 -4.52
C LEU A 20 3.31 6.13 -5.93
N VAL A 21 3.74 4.88 -6.00
CA VAL A 21 3.93 4.17 -7.26
C VAL A 21 2.64 3.45 -7.63
N LYS A 22 2.17 3.65 -8.87
CA LYS A 22 0.96 3.01 -9.42
C LYS A 22 1.35 2.08 -10.56
N SER A 23 1.28 0.77 -10.32
CA SER A 23 1.59 -0.25 -11.34
C SER A 23 0.30 -0.86 -11.88
N ARG A 24 0.23 -1.13 -13.19
CA ARG A 24 -0.93 -1.84 -13.78
C ARG A 24 -1.04 -3.24 -13.19
N VAL A 25 -2.24 -3.65 -12.83
CA VAL A 25 -2.51 -5.03 -12.41
C VAL A 25 -2.55 -5.92 -13.65
N GLY A 26 -1.88 -7.07 -13.60
CA GLY A 26 -1.79 -8.00 -14.75
C GLY A 26 -3.14 -8.63 -15.14
N LEU A 27 -3.99 -8.91 -14.15
CA LEU A 27 -5.36 -9.40 -14.36
C LEU A 27 -6.35 -8.51 -13.59
N PRO A 28 -7.08 -7.61 -14.27
CA PRO A 28 -8.08 -6.78 -13.62
C PRO A 28 -9.26 -7.62 -13.14
N ASP A 29 -9.82 -7.23 -12.01
CA ASP A 29 -11.00 -7.87 -11.43
C ASP A 29 -12.26 -7.42 -12.18
N PRO A 30 -13.06 -8.33 -12.78
CA PRO A 30 -14.26 -7.95 -13.54
C PRO A 30 -15.33 -7.24 -12.71
N ASP A 31 -15.35 -7.44 -11.40
CA ASP A 31 -16.34 -6.85 -10.49
C ASP A 31 -15.90 -5.46 -9.97
N MET A 32 -14.81 -4.90 -10.50
CA MET A 32 -14.23 -3.64 -10.06
C MET A 32 -14.29 -2.56 -11.17
N PRO A 33 -14.93 -1.40 -10.94
CA PRO A 33 -14.98 -0.33 -11.95
C PRO A 33 -13.63 0.40 -12.12
N GLY A 34 -13.23 0.64 -13.38
CA GLY A 34 -12.11 1.52 -13.75
C GLY A 34 -10.71 0.86 -13.80
N PRO A 35 -9.68 1.60 -14.27
CA PRO A 35 -8.31 1.11 -14.26
C PRO A 35 -7.86 0.91 -12.81
N ARG A 36 -7.50 -0.33 -12.46
CA ARG A 36 -6.98 -0.68 -11.14
C ARG A 36 -5.45 -0.73 -11.18
N TYR A 37 -4.85 -0.15 -10.15
CA TYR A 37 -3.40 -0.12 -9.97
C TYR A 37 -3.03 -0.83 -8.68
N HIS A 38 -1.94 -1.59 -8.72
CA HIS A 38 -1.23 -1.96 -7.51
C HIS A 38 -0.51 -0.73 -6.97
N HIS A 39 -0.93 -0.27 -5.80
CA HIS A 39 -0.31 0.87 -5.13
C HIS A 39 0.85 0.41 -4.24
N VAL A 40 1.96 1.14 -4.31
CA VAL A 40 3.13 0.93 -3.47
C VAL A 40 3.60 2.26 -2.93
N ILE A 41 3.84 2.33 -1.63
CA ILE A 41 4.55 3.44 -1.01
C ILE A 41 6.04 3.10 -1.12
N PHE A 42 6.79 3.91 -1.88
CA PHE A 42 8.21 3.75 -2.07
C PHE A 42 8.97 4.87 -1.38
N VAL A 43 9.91 4.51 -0.51
CA VAL A 43 10.80 5.46 0.18
C VAL A 43 12.19 5.31 -0.40
N GLU A 44 12.70 6.35 -1.04
CA GLU A 44 14.05 6.37 -1.62
C GLU A 44 15.10 6.55 -0.53
N THR A 45 15.90 5.52 -0.32
CA THR A 45 16.91 5.48 0.76
C THR A 45 18.32 5.68 0.25
N ASN A 46 18.54 5.53 -1.06
CA ASN A 46 19.82 5.80 -1.71
C ASN A 46 19.58 6.67 -2.94
N VAL A 47 20.11 7.89 -2.89
CA VAL A 47 19.95 8.89 -3.97
C VAL A 47 20.85 8.60 -5.17
N GLN A 48 21.94 7.83 -5.00
CA GLN A 48 22.90 7.55 -6.07
C GLN A 48 22.35 6.53 -7.08
N ASP A 49 21.71 5.47 -6.59
CA ASP A 49 21.14 4.40 -7.41
C ASP A 49 19.60 4.43 -7.46
N ARG A 50 18.98 5.41 -6.78
CA ARG A 50 17.53 5.60 -6.68
C ARG A 50 16.82 4.41 -6.02
N SER A 51 17.55 3.56 -5.30
CA SER A 51 17.00 2.41 -4.60
C SER A 51 16.35 2.80 -3.26
N GLY A 52 15.51 1.90 -2.76
CA GLY A 52 14.65 2.23 -1.64
C GLY A 52 13.84 1.05 -1.12
N VAL A 53 12.96 1.36 -0.18
CA VAL A 53 12.07 0.39 0.45
C VAL A 53 10.66 0.55 -0.08
N LYS A 54 10.01 -0.60 -0.31
CA LYS A 54 8.62 -0.68 -0.73
C LYS A 54 7.77 -1.14 0.45
N PHE A 55 6.63 -0.49 0.62
CA PHE A 55 5.58 -0.87 1.56
C PHE A 55 4.28 -1.03 0.77
N HIS A 56 3.68 -2.20 0.84
CA HIS A 56 2.46 -2.50 0.08
C HIS A 56 1.69 -3.68 0.68
N VAL A 57 0.46 -3.87 0.21
CA VAL A 57 -0.30 -5.10 0.44
C VAL A 57 -0.39 -5.90 -0.85
N VAL A 58 -0.01 -7.16 -0.81
CA VAL A 58 0.03 -8.09 -1.95
C VAL A 58 -0.98 -9.23 -1.77
N GLY A 59 -1.08 -10.11 -2.76
CA GLY A 59 -2.04 -11.21 -2.76
C GLY A 59 -3.37 -10.83 -3.41
N ASP A 60 -4.44 -11.53 -3.03
CA ASP A 60 -5.75 -11.39 -3.65
C ASP A 60 -6.89 -11.58 -2.64
N ILE A 61 -8.08 -11.09 -3.00
CA ILE A 61 -9.26 -11.11 -2.12
C ILE A 61 -10.06 -12.42 -2.18
N THR A 62 -9.60 -13.42 -2.94
CA THR A 62 -10.18 -14.77 -2.99
C THR A 62 -9.50 -15.73 -2.01
N SER A 63 -8.22 -15.48 -1.73
CA SER A 63 -7.40 -16.20 -0.75
C SER A 63 -7.99 -16.15 0.66
N SER A 64 -7.82 -17.23 1.44
CA SER A 64 -8.43 -17.39 2.78
C SER A 64 -8.07 -16.28 3.76
N GLY A 65 -6.81 -15.81 3.73
CA GLY A 65 -6.32 -14.68 4.52
C GLY A 65 -6.51 -13.31 3.86
N GLY A 66 -7.07 -13.25 2.65
CA GLY A 66 -7.11 -12.03 1.85
C GLY A 66 -5.72 -11.56 1.40
N MET A 67 -5.54 -10.25 1.36
CA MET A 67 -4.27 -9.61 1.03
C MET A 67 -3.40 -9.46 2.27
N THR A 68 -2.09 -9.49 2.07
CA THR A 68 -1.09 -9.47 3.15
C THR A 68 -0.15 -8.29 2.97
N TYR A 69 0.19 -7.62 4.07
CA TYR A 69 1.19 -6.58 4.08
C TYR A 69 2.60 -7.17 3.90
N GLU A 70 3.37 -6.56 3.00
CA GLU A 70 4.77 -6.88 2.78
C GLU A 70 5.64 -5.61 2.75
N SER A 71 6.87 -5.78 3.21
CA SER A 71 7.94 -4.81 3.06
C SER A 71 9.25 -5.54 2.85
N ARG A 72 10.22 -4.90 2.16
CA ARG A 72 11.60 -5.40 2.16
C ARG A 72 12.33 -4.86 3.39
N ALA A 73 12.83 -5.77 4.21
CA ALA A 73 13.55 -5.44 5.43
C ALA A 73 14.73 -4.51 5.15
N ALA A 74 14.91 -3.52 6.01
CA ALA A 74 16.05 -2.62 5.95
C ALA A 74 16.58 -2.35 7.37
N ALA A 75 17.90 -2.37 7.53
CA ALA A 75 18.60 -2.34 8.81
C ALA A 75 18.55 -1.01 9.60
N ALA A 76 17.80 0.01 9.16
CA ALA A 76 17.77 1.31 9.87
C ALA A 76 16.55 1.45 10.80
N PRO A 77 16.74 2.08 11.97
CA PRO A 77 15.71 2.20 13.00
C PRO A 77 14.47 3.02 12.57
N GLU A 78 14.63 4.06 11.75
CA GLU A 78 13.47 4.83 11.25
C GLU A 78 12.56 3.98 10.35
N ARG A 79 13.16 3.08 9.57
CA ARG A 79 12.41 2.18 8.67
C ARG A 79 11.69 1.07 9.44
N ALA A 80 12.23 0.67 10.59
CA ALA A 80 11.54 -0.24 11.52
C ALA A 80 10.27 0.39 12.10
N ARG A 81 10.25 1.71 12.33
CA ARG A 81 9.05 2.41 12.83
C ARG A 81 7.93 2.48 11.79
N TRP A 82 8.28 2.75 10.53
CA TRP A 82 7.33 2.69 9.41
C TRP A 82 6.77 1.29 9.23
N ASP A 83 7.65 0.28 9.23
CA ASP A 83 7.23 -1.10 9.08
C ASP A 83 6.28 -1.53 10.19
N ALA A 84 6.61 -1.22 11.45
CA ALA A 84 5.76 -1.53 12.59
C ALA A 84 4.39 -0.87 12.49
N LEU A 85 4.32 0.41 12.08
CA LEU A 85 3.05 1.12 11.90
C LEU A 85 2.21 0.48 10.79
N LEU A 86 2.78 0.35 9.59
CA LEU A 86 2.04 -0.12 8.42
C LEU A 86 1.64 -1.59 8.52
N ARG A 87 2.47 -2.43 9.14
CA ARG A 87 2.16 -3.83 9.46
C ARG A 87 1.00 -3.96 10.46
N GLY A 88 0.82 -2.97 11.32
CA GLY A 88 -0.26 -2.94 12.31
C GLY A 88 -1.62 -2.52 11.71
N LEU A 89 -1.66 -2.04 10.47
CA LEU A 89 -2.91 -1.65 9.81
C LEU A 89 -3.69 -2.89 9.35
N PRO A 90 -5.04 -2.86 9.37
CA PRO A 90 -5.82 -3.94 8.81
C PRO A 90 -5.54 -4.06 7.31
N THR A 91 -5.37 -5.28 6.82
CA THR A 91 -5.20 -5.54 5.39
C THR A 91 -6.53 -5.94 4.76
N PRO A 92 -6.71 -5.74 3.44
CA PRO A 92 -7.92 -6.16 2.75
C PRO A 92 -8.22 -7.65 2.97
N PRO A 93 -9.36 -8.01 3.59
CA PRO A 93 -9.67 -9.39 3.91
C PRO A 93 -10.16 -10.12 2.66
N ARG A 94 -10.41 -11.42 2.84
CA ARG A 94 -11.15 -12.21 1.86
C ARG A 94 -12.53 -11.62 1.62
N GLN A 95 -12.85 -11.35 0.37
CA GLN A 95 -14.13 -10.76 -0.07
C GLN A 95 -14.79 -11.58 -1.18
N LYS A 96 -14.09 -12.58 -1.74
CA LYS A 96 -14.60 -13.45 -2.79
C LYS A 96 -14.53 -14.92 -2.43
N ALA A 97 -15.49 -15.67 -2.93
CA ALA A 97 -15.53 -17.13 -2.85
C ALA A 97 -15.94 -17.72 -4.20
N PHE A 98 -15.61 -18.99 -4.41
CA PHE A 98 -16.08 -19.73 -5.58
C PHE A 98 -17.56 -20.06 -5.40
N ASN A 99 -18.38 -19.62 -6.33
CA ASN A 99 -19.79 -19.97 -6.42
C ASN A 99 -19.95 -21.18 -7.35
N ALA A 100 -20.26 -22.34 -6.78
CA ALA A 100 -20.40 -23.58 -7.55
C ALA A 100 -21.60 -23.56 -8.52
N ALA A 101 -22.61 -22.73 -8.26
CA ALA A 101 -23.78 -22.61 -9.13
C ALA A 101 -23.46 -21.89 -10.45
N THR A 102 -22.51 -20.94 -10.43
CA THR A 102 -22.13 -20.13 -11.60
C THR A 102 -20.76 -20.51 -12.17
N GLY A 103 -19.96 -21.27 -11.42
CA GLY A 103 -18.60 -21.64 -11.77
C GLY A 103 -17.59 -20.49 -11.70
N ARG A 104 -17.89 -19.42 -10.93
CA ARG A 104 -17.08 -18.19 -10.88
C ARG A 104 -16.67 -17.81 -9.46
N ALA A 105 -15.56 -17.07 -9.34
CA ALA A 105 -15.21 -16.38 -8.12
C ALA A 105 -16.02 -15.08 -8.02
N GLU A 106 -16.90 -14.98 -7.02
CA GLU A 106 -17.86 -13.90 -6.86
C GLU A 106 -17.73 -13.21 -5.50
N LEU A 107 -18.18 -11.96 -5.43
CA LEU A 107 -18.21 -11.21 -4.17
C LEU A 107 -19.18 -11.85 -3.18
N VAL A 108 -18.69 -12.00 -1.96
CA VAL A 108 -19.45 -12.51 -0.83
C VAL A 108 -20.12 -11.34 -0.13
N LYS A 109 -21.43 -11.44 0.03
CA LYS A 109 -22.26 -10.51 0.79
C LYS A 109 -22.15 -10.77 2.29
N ALA A 110 -22.17 -12.04 2.69
CA ALA A 110 -21.99 -12.46 4.08
C ALA A 110 -21.31 -13.83 4.16
N TRP A 111 -20.44 -14.02 5.16
CA TRP A 111 -19.76 -15.29 5.43
C TRP A 111 -20.49 -16.16 6.45
N VAL A 112 -21.33 -15.56 7.28
CA VAL A 112 -22.03 -16.19 8.42
C VAL A 112 -23.53 -15.98 8.24
N PRO A 113 -24.40 -16.99 8.43
CA PRO A 113 -24.10 -18.37 8.90
C PRO A 113 -23.50 -19.31 7.83
N GLY A 114 -23.32 -18.83 6.61
CA GLY A 114 -22.66 -19.52 5.51
C GLY A 114 -22.33 -18.51 4.41
N VAL A 115 -21.72 -18.97 3.32
CA VAL A 115 -21.36 -18.08 2.19
C VAL A 115 -22.63 -17.66 1.45
N VAL A 116 -22.96 -16.38 1.54
CA VAL A 116 -24.08 -15.74 0.82
C VAL A 116 -23.50 -14.83 -0.24
N PHE A 117 -23.91 -15.03 -1.50
CA PHE A 117 -23.53 -14.19 -2.63
C PHE A 117 -24.58 -13.09 -2.88
N TYR A 118 -24.24 -12.13 -3.73
CA TYR A 118 -25.19 -11.12 -4.23
C TYR A 118 -26.09 -11.70 -5.31
N GLU A 119 -27.36 -11.30 -5.33
CA GLU A 119 -28.30 -11.68 -6.38
C GLU A 119 -28.00 -10.93 -7.70
N PRO A 120 -28.44 -11.46 -8.86
CA PRO A 120 -28.34 -10.75 -10.13
C PRO A 120 -29.04 -9.38 -10.08
N GLY A 121 -28.32 -8.30 -10.41
CA GLY A 121 -28.85 -6.94 -10.38
C GLY A 121 -28.88 -6.28 -9.00
N GLU A 122 -28.53 -7.00 -7.94
CA GLU A 122 -28.38 -6.42 -6.60
C GLU A 122 -27.18 -5.48 -6.56
N ALA A 123 -27.33 -4.33 -5.87
CA ALA A 123 -26.23 -3.42 -5.63
C ALA A 123 -25.16 -4.08 -4.77
N ARG A 124 -23.92 -4.11 -5.27
CA ARG A 124 -22.76 -4.72 -4.61
C ARG A 124 -21.95 -3.64 -3.89
N HIS A 125 -21.29 -4.01 -2.79
CA HIS A 125 -20.27 -3.14 -2.21
C HIS A 125 -19.07 -3.05 -3.17
N VAL A 126 -18.35 -1.92 -3.13
CA VAL A 126 -17.09 -1.79 -3.84
C VAL A 126 -16.02 -2.58 -3.08
N PRO A 127 -15.36 -3.57 -3.72
CA PRO A 127 -14.32 -4.33 -3.05
C PRO A 127 -13.18 -3.45 -2.53
N TRP A 128 -12.75 -3.72 -1.30
CA TRP A 128 -11.60 -3.10 -0.68
C TRP A 128 -10.32 -3.82 -1.14
N LYS A 129 -9.37 -3.11 -1.78
CA LYS A 129 -8.12 -3.70 -2.29
C LYS A 129 -6.92 -2.83 -1.89
N CYS A 130 -5.75 -3.14 -2.46
CA CYS A 130 -4.51 -2.42 -2.17
C CYS A 130 -4.58 -0.92 -2.45
N THR A 131 -5.35 -0.50 -3.46
CA THR A 131 -5.57 0.93 -3.77
C THR A 131 -6.19 1.65 -2.58
N GLU A 132 -7.30 1.14 -2.08
CA GLU A 132 -8.05 1.72 -0.96
C GLU A 132 -7.24 1.59 0.34
N TRP A 133 -6.59 0.45 0.59
CA TRP A 133 -5.68 0.30 1.73
C TRP A 133 -4.59 1.40 1.74
N THR A 134 -3.95 1.65 0.60
CA THR A 134 -2.90 2.68 0.53
C THR A 134 -3.47 4.09 0.75
N ASN A 135 -4.55 4.43 0.08
CA ASN A 135 -5.08 5.80 0.09
C ASN A 135 -5.83 6.14 1.37
N GLU A 136 -6.55 5.19 1.95
CA GLU A 136 -7.51 5.41 3.05
C GLU A 136 -6.95 4.97 4.41
N HIS A 137 -5.94 4.09 4.44
CA HIS A 137 -5.32 3.64 5.68
C HIS A 137 -3.83 4.03 5.78
N ALA A 138 -3.01 3.59 4.83
CA ALA A 138 -1.57 3.72 4.94
C ALA A 138 -1.09 5.17 4.91
N LEU A 139 -1.47 5.94 3.88
CA LEU A 139 -1.08 7.35 3.78
C LEU A 139 -1.62 8.19 4.95
N PRO A 140 -2.92 8.09 5.34
CA PRO A 140 -3.44 8.74 6.53
C PRO A 140 -2.68 8.40 7.81
N ALA A 141 -2.34 7.13 8.04
CA ALA A 141 -1.58 6.71 9.22
C ALA A 141 -0.17 7.32 9.24
N LEU A 142 0.51 7.36 8.08
CA LEU A 142 1.84 7.97 7.95
C LEU A 142 1.81 9.49 8.18
N TRP A 143 0.79 10.19 7.68
CA TRP A 143 0.59 11.62 7.95
C TRP A 143 0.32 11.86 9.43
N ALA A 144 -0.60 11.10 10.04
CA ALA A 144 -0.97 11.25 11.44
C ALA A 144 0.21 10.97 12.39
N ALA A 145 1.09 10.03 12.03
CA ALA A 145 2.31 9.73 12.78
C ALA A 145 3.46 10.74 12.54
N GLY A 146 3.26 11.71 11.63
CA GLY A 146 4.30 12.69 11.25
C GLY A 146 5.47 12.08 10.47
N PHE A 147 5.29 10.89 9.89
CA PHE A 147 6.34 10.20 9.13
C PHE A 147 6.50 10.75 7.71
N ILE A 148 5.42 11.30 7.15
CA ILE A 148 5.45 12.03 5.88
C ILE A 148 4.95 13.45 6.10
N VAL A 149 5.63 14.41 5.47
CA VAL A 149 5.26 15.82 5.44
C VAL A 149 4.81 16.16 4.02
N GLY A 150 3.83 17.06 3.88
CA GLY A 150 3.35 17.48 2.57
C GLY A 150 4.46 18.21 1.79
N GLY A 151 4.87 17.66 0.64
CA GLY A 151 5.81 18.24 -0.31
C GLY A 151 5.30 18.05 -1.74
N GLU A 152 5.57 19.02 -2.61
CA GLU A 152 5.03 19.18 -3.98
C GLU A 152 4.80 17.88 -4.75
N VAL A 153 3.63 17.80 -5.41
CA VAL A 153 3.43 16.89 -6.53
C VAL A 153 4.45 17.29 -7.59
N LEU A 154 5.53 16.52 -7.74
CA LEU A 154 6.41 16.64 -8.89
C LEU A 154 5.59 16.27 -10.13
N ALA A 155 4.95 17.27 -10.73
CA ALA A 155 4.41 17.17 -12.06
C ALA A 155 5.57 16.68 -12.93
N GLY A 156 5.43 15.47 -13.48
CA GLY A 156 6.38 14.96 -14.46
C GLY A 156 6.59 16.05 -15.50
N SER A 157 7.83 16.53 -15.57
CA SER A 157 8.23 17.61 -16.47
C SER A 157 7.60 17.39 -17.83
N ALA A 158 6.66 18.27 -18.18
CA ALA A 158 6.24 18.42 -19.55
C ALA A 158 7.49 18.93 -20.28
N ALA A 159 8.15 18.03 -21.01
CA ALA A 159 9.04 18.43 -22.07
C ALA A 159 8.18 19.06 -23.17
N ALA A 160 7.83 20.33 -22.98
CA ALA A 160 7.47 21.21 -24.08
C ALA A 160 8.74 21.41 -24.90
N SER A 161 8.95 20.53 -25.88
CA SER A 161 9.91 20.75 -26.93
C SER A 161 9.43 21.90 -27.80
N SER A 162 10.17 23.00 -27.75
CA SER A 162 10.43 23.90 -28.87
C SER A 162 11.87 24.37 -28.71
N PRO A 163 12.61 24.79 -29.76
CA PRO A 163 12.15 25.13 -31.11
C PRO A 163 13.05 24.54 -32.24
N VAL A 164 12.59 24.66 -33.50
CA VAL A 164 13.19 25.56 -34.52
C VAL A 164 12.04 26.14 -35.34
#